data_AF-A0A6N6RI02-F1
#
_entry.id   AF-A0A6N6RI02-F1
#
_cell.length_a   1.000
_cell.length_b   1.000
_cell.length_c   1.000
_cell.angle_alpha   90.00
_cell.angle_beta   90.00
_cell.angle_gamma   90.00
#
_symmetry.space_group_name_H-M   'P 1'
#
loop_
_entity.id
_entity.type
_entity.pdbx_description
1 polymer ?
#
loop_
_entity_poly.entity_id
_entity_poly.type
_entity_poly.pdbx_seq_one_letter_code
_entity_poly.pdbx_strand_id
1 'polypeptide(L)'
;MKRFALLTLTIVSLQVSAQEFESFENGLMYPPETMDALHQIADSLNAHFVACEANPTFHSSHTALLEIYKVSGKENLEFIKQASEMRNNGSTYDELVAADITGSSVERMWVYFWEDERDNEYHLYAMGLEGSYAVATFPSAFFNFDSLEGHIIERSSLSNEYYPSFAMYKFLKHEPAQVIPQPYNQWIAYSDCMVDTTTTKLLESDNDDDFGFGNQEFDSPHGLSDAEVKKQLDELRKMRVVGFCSQDSRPRLHAKSIALFAAAAQDWSVFLKAHLDIMNDRFDRASDGSYAQAERLTYLRELEELDIKTEDLLLGTLLSMSDPSPNHYYGSPNRTGRAFADTQNPESIIQKLETGAMDKNLDLHNRFLMMYTLKVYRYNIGEESNPDLDARIKRVEASFPEEVQSLKRRW
;
A
#
# COMPACT_ATOMS: atom_id res chain seq x y z
N MET A 1 -68.29 -4.99 9.17
CA MET A 1 -67.01 -4.62 9.83
C MET A 1 -66.17 -5.87 10.02
N LYS A 2 -65.16 -6.10 9.16
CA LYS A 2 -64.13 -7.12 9.36
C LYS A 2 -62.80 -6.46 9.05
N ARG A 3 -61.98 -6.23 10.07
CA ARG A 3 -60.61 -5.69 9.95
C ARG A 3 -59.68 -6.88 9.76
N PHE A 4 -59.03 -6.97 8.61
CA PHE A 4 -57.90 -7.87 8.38
C PHE A 4 -56.65 -7.19 8.94
N ALA A 5 -56.00 -7.80 9.92
CA ALA A 5 -54.69 -7.39 10.39
C ALA A 5 -53.65 -8.02 9.45
N LEU A 6 -52.89 -7.17 8.76
CA LEU A 6 -51.77 -7.58 7.92
C LEU A 6 -50.56 -7.78 8.85
N LEU A 7 -50.11 -9.02 9.01
CA LEU A 7 -48.89 -9.36 9.74
C LEU A 7 -47.71 -9.18 8.77
N THR A 8 -46.93 -8.12 8.92
CA THR A 8 -45.65 -7.95 8.23
C THR A 8 -44.62 -8.90 8.85
N LEU A 9 -44.26 -9.93 8.09
CA LEU A 9 -43.18 -10.85 8.40
C LEU A 9 -41.85 -10.16 8.11
N THR A 10 -41.15 -9.68 9.13
CA THR A 10 -39.78 -9.17 9.02
C THR A 10 -38.86 -10.36 8.77
N ILE A 11 -38.43 -10.53 7.52
CA ILE A 11 -37.36 -11.48 7.17
C ILE A 11 -36.06 -10.81 7.61
N VAL A 12 -35.56 -11.20 8.79
CA VAL A 12 -34.18 -10.90 9.20
C VAL A 12 -33.29 -11.76 8.31
N SER A 13 -32.70 -11.16 7.28
CA SER A 13 -31.63 -11.77 6.52
C SER A 13 -30.37 -11.79 7.39
N LEU A 14 -30.16 -12.90 8.11
CA LEU A 14 -28.85 -13.23 8.67
C LEU A 14 -27.94 -13.53 7.48
N GLN A 15 -27.22 -12.51 7.00
CA GLN A 15 -26.04 -12.74 6.19
C GLN A 15 -24.98 -13.33 7.13
N VAL A 16 -24.91 -14.65 7.19
CA VAL A 16 -23.73 -15.35 7.71
C VAL A 16 -22.64 -15.11 6.66
N SER A 17 -21.87 -14.02 6.81
CA SER A 17 -20.59 -13.91 6.13
C SER A 17 -19.75 -15.09 6.61
N ALA A 18 -19.28 -15.95 5.71
CA ALA A 18 -18.31 -16.98 6.07
C ALA A 18 -17.11 -16.29 6.72
N GLN A 19 -16.88 -16.52 8.02
CA GLN A 19 -15.81 -15.88 8.75
C GLN A 19 -14.50 -16.62 8.42
N GLU A 20 -13.48 -15.90 7.95
CA GLU A 20 -12.20 -16.51 7.53
C GLU A 20 -11.46 -17.16 8.72
N PHE A 21 -11.60 -16.62 9.92
CA PHE A 21 -11.03 -17.15 11.15
C PHE A 21 -12.11 -17.39 12.19
N GLU A 22 -11.88 -18.37 13.07
CA GLU A 22 -12.72 -18.56 14.26
C GLU A 22 -12.74 -17.28 15.11
N SER A 23 -13.95 -16.88 15.52
CA SER A 23 -14.19 -15.76 16.41
C SER A 23 -14.45 -16.23 17.84
N PHE A 24 -14.00 -15.45 18.82
CA PHE A 24 -14.33 -15.66 20.22
C PHE A 24 -15.74 -15.13 20.55
N GLU A 25 -16.19 -15.30 21.79
CA GLU A 25 -17.55 -14.89 22.23
C GLU A 25 -17.85 -13.39 22.02
N ASN A 26 -16.82 -12.55 21.94
CA ASN A 26 -16.91 -11.12 21.62
C ASN A 26 -17.06 -10.82 20.11
N GLY A 27 -17.02 -11.84 19.25
CA GLY A 27 -17.08 -11.71 17.80
C GLY A 27 -15.79 -11.23 17.13
N LEU A 28 -14.68 -11.18 17.87
CA LEU A 28 -13.36 -10.77 17.38
C LEU A 28 -12.44 -11.98 17.19
N MET A 29 -11.34 -11.79 16.47
CA MET A 29 -10.28 -12.81 16.33
C MET A 29 -9.52 -13.11 17.62
N TYR A 30 -9.67 -12.28 18.66
CA TYR A 30 -8.93 -12.40 19.92
C TYR A 30 -9.87 -12.56 21.14
N PRO A 31 -9.47 -13.35 22.16
CA PRO A 31 -10.25 -13.52 23.39
C PRO A 31 -10.48 -12.21 24.13
N PRO A 32 -11.59 -12.05 24.88
CA PRO A 32 -11.87 -10.86 25.68
C PRO A 32 -10.74 -10.49 26.65
N GLU A 33 -10.18 -11.46 27.38
CA GLU A 33 -9.10 -11.24 28.33
C GLU A 33 -7.82 -10.69 27.67
N THR A 34 -7.58 -11.08 26.42
CA THR A 34 -6.45 -10.59 25.63
C THR A 34 -6.71 -9.17 25.14
N MET A 35 -7.94 -8.88 24.70
CA MET A 35 -8.32 -7.52 24.29
C MET A 35 -8.24 -6.52 25.43
N ASP A 36 -8.66 -6.91 26.65
CA ASP A 36 -8.54 -6.07 27.84
C ASP A 36 -7.07 -5.74 28.18
N ALA A 37 -6.17 -6.72 28.05
CA ALA A 37 -4.74 -6.51 28.28
C ALA A 37 -4.12 -5.59 27.20
N LEU A 38 -4.47 -5.80 25.94
CA LEU A 38 -4.02 -4.95 24.84
C LEU A 38 -4.53 -3.50 24.97
N HIS A 39 -5.77 -3.31 25.45
CA HIS A 39 -6.34 -1.98 25.68
C HIS A 39 -5.50 -1.19 26.69
N GLN A 40 -5.04 -1.82 27.78
CA GLN A 40 -4.18 -1.15 28.76
C GLN A 40 -2.83 -0.72 28.16
N ILE A 41 -2.27 -1.51 27.25
CA ILE A 41 -1.03 -1.18 26.54
C ILE A 41 -1.29 -0.03 25.56
N ALA A 42 -2.37 -0.10 24.78
CA ALA A 42 -2.80 0.93 23.85
C ALA A 42 -3.00 2.28 24.56
N ASP A 43 -3.68 2.29 25.71
CA ASP A 43 -3.87 3.48 26.55
C ASP A 43 -2.54 4.10 26.97
N SER A 44 -1.59 3.26 27.40
CA SER A 44 -0.25 3.72 27.78
C SER A 44 0.52 4.31 26.61
N LEU A 45 0.42 3.70 25.42
CA LEU A 45 1.08 4.19 24.20
C LEU A 45 0.46 5.49 23.70
N ASN A 46 -0.87 5.61 23.73
CA ASN A 46 -1.59 6.84 23.42
C ASN A 46 -1.14 7.97 24.36
N ALA A 47 -1.08 7.71 25.67
CA ALA A 47 -0.60 8.69 26.64
C ALA A 47 0.87 9.06 26.40
N HIS A 48 1.71 8.09 26.05
CA HIS A 48 3.11 8.33 25.72
C HIS A 48 3.26 9.20 24.48
N PHE A 49 2.53 8.91 23.40
CA PHE A 49 2.55 9.72 22.18
C PHE A 49 2.12 11.17 22.42
N VAL A 50 1.09 11.39 23.25
CA VAL A 50 0.66 12.74 23.63
C VAL A 50 1.73 13.47 24.46
N ALA A 51 2.45 12.74 25.32
CA ALA A 51 3.51 13.31 26.15
C ALA A 51 4.84 13.53 25.39
N CYS A 52 5.11 12.69 24.39
CA CYS A 52 6.28 12.74 23.54
C CYS A 52 5.94 13.43 22.22
N GLU A 53 5.85 14.76 22.24
CA GLU A 53 5.87 15.59 21.03
C GLU A 53 7.29 15.59 20.40
N ALA A 54 7.80 14.42 20.03
CA ALA A 54 8.74 14.39 18.93
C ALA A 54 7.92 14.87 17.72
N ASN A 55 8.26 16.04 17.16
CA ASN A 55 7.78 16.46 15.85
C ASN A 55 8.83 15.98 14.83
N PRO A 56 8.89 14.67 14.51
CA PRO A 56 9.78 14.23 13.45
C PRO A 56 9.38 14.95 12.17
N THR A 57 10.40 15.32 11.40
CA THR A 57 10.23 15.98 10.12
C THR A 57 10.53 14.93 9.07
N PHE A 58 9.50 14.45 8.38
CA PHE A 58 9.64 13.53 7.26
C PHE A 58 9.60 14.30 5.95
N HIS A 59 10.27 13.77 4.94
CA HIS A 59 10.34 14.33 3.61
C HIS A 59 9.62 13.40 2.62
N SER A 60 8.85 13.99 1.71
CA SER A 60 8.19 13.24 0.64
C SER A 60 9.21 12.59 -0.30
N SER A 61 8.78 11.63 -1.10
CA SER A 61 9.58 11.14 -2.23
C SER A 61 9.71 12.20 -3.33
N HIS A 62 10.75 12.07 -4.15
CA HIS A 62 10.88 12.84 -5.38
C HIS A 62 9.74 12.50 -6.36
N THR A 63 9.31 13.49 -7.14
CA THR A 63 8.42 13.27 -8.29
C THR A 63 8.89 14.09 -9.49
N ALA A 64 8.47 13.69 -10.70
CA ALA A 64 8.83 14.41 -11.92
C ALA A 64 7.74 14.29 -12.99
N LEU A 65 7.61 15.32 -13.83
CA LEU A 65 6.84 15.27 -15.06
C LEU A 65 7.76 14.81 -16.20
N LEU A 66 7.41 13.72 -16.86
CA LEU A 66 8.14 13.18 -18.00
C LEU A 66 7.41 13.47 -19.31
N GLU A 67 8.18 13.58 -20.38
CA GLU A 67 7.73 13.32 -21.74
C GLU A 67 8.50 12.12 -22.28
N ILE A 68 7.76 11.09 -22.71
CA ILE A 68 8.31 9.81 -23.14
C ILE A 68 8.03 9.65 -24.62
N TYR A 69 9.08 9.68 -25.44
CA TYR A 69 9.04 9.20 -26.80
C TYR A 69 9.28 7.69 -26.80
N LYS A 70 8.41 6.91 -27.44
CA LYS A 70 8.53 5.44 -27.45
C LYS A 70 8.11 4.84 -28.79
N VAL A 71 8.86 3.84 -29.23
CA VAL A 71 8.47 2.87 -30.27
C VAL A 71 8.66 1.47 -29.68
N SER A 72 7.66 0.61 -29.76
CA SER A 72 7.74 -0.75 -29.20
C SER A 72 6.88 -1.75 -29.95
N GLY A 73 7.16 -3.04 -29.74
CA GLY A 73 6.40 -4.14 -30.34
C GLY A 73 7.14 -4.76 -31.52
N LYS A 74 6.97 -6.07 -31.72
CA LYS A 74 7.67 -6.81 -32.78
C LYS A 74 7.28 -6.32 -34.16
N GLU A 75 6.03 -5.92 -34.32
CA GLU A 75 5.48 -5.34 -35.54
C GLU A 75 6.15 -4.03 -35.95
N ASN A 76 6.77 -3.33 -34.99
CA ASN A 76 7.46 -2.06 -35.21
C ASN A 76 8.99 -2.20 -35.26
N LEU A 77 9.54 -3.43 -35.38
CA LEU A 77 10.98 -3.67 -35.27
C LEU A 77 11.84 -2.80 -36.21
N GLU A 78 11.43 -2.61 -37.46
CA GLU A 78 12.16 -1.77 -38.41
C GLU A 78 12.12 -0.27 -38.01
N PHE A 79 11.01 0.19 -37.44
CA PHE A 79 10.87 1.56 -36.92
C PHE A 79 11.66 1.78 -35.63
N ILE A 80 11.79 0.76 -34.78
CA ILE A 80 12.65 0.78 -33.59
C ILE A 80 14.12 0.89 -34.01
N LYS A 81 14.54 0.10 -35.02
CA LYS A 81 15.88 0.21 -35.60
C LYS A 81 16.11 1.59 -36.20
N GLN A 82 15.15 2.11 -36.97
CA GLN A 82 15.22 3.47 -37.52
C GLN A 82 15.43 4.53 -36.43
N ALA A 83 14.64 4.50 -35.36
CA ALA A 83 14.77 5.43 -34.24
C ALA A 83 16.15 5.32 -33.57
N SER A 84 16.62 4.09 -33.34
CA SER A 84 17.95 3.83 -32.77
C SER A 84 19.08 4.30 -33.69
N GLU A 85 18.98 4.10 -35.01
CA GLU A 85 19.96 4.58 -35.99
C GLU A 85 20.00 6.10 -36.07
N MET A 86 18.85 6.77 -36.10
CA MET A 86 18.76 8.24 -36.02
C MET A 86 19.46 8.75 -34.76
N ARG A 87 19.18 8.11 -33.61
CA ARG A 87 19.80 8.48 -32.35
C ARG A 87 21.32 8.28 -32.36
N ASN A 88 21.80 7.15 -32.87
CA ASN A 88 23.24 6.86 -33.02
C ASN A 88 23.94 7.84 -33.99
N ASN A 89 23.20 8.38 -34.96
CA ASN A 89 23.69 9.41 -35.89
C ASN A 89 23.64 10.84 -35.30
N GLY A 90 23.29 10.97 -34.02
CA GLY A 90 23.32 12.25 -33.30
C GLY A 90 21.99 13.01 -33.29
N SER A 91 20.89 12.43 -33.79
CA SER A 91 19.58 13.07 -33.68
C SER A 91 19.22 13.34 -32.22
N THR A 92 18.71 14.53 -31.98
CA THR A 92 18.17 14.98 -30.70
C THR A 92 16.78 14.37 -30.45
N TYR A 93 16.30 14.51 -29.21
CA TYR A 93 14.94 14.10 -28.85
C TYR A 93 13.89 14.81 -29.72
N ASP A 94 14.00 16.14 -29.87
CA ASP A 94 13.01 16.91 -30.62
C ASP A 94 13.02 16.55 -32.11
N GLU A 95 14.17 16.19 -32.68
CA GLU A 95 14.27 15.68 -34.06
C GLU A 95 13.63 14.29 -34.23
N LEU A 96 13.76 13.41 -33.24
CA LEU A 96 13.10 12.09 -33.25
C LEU A 96 11.57 12.22 -33.13
N VAL A 97 11.08 13.14 -32.30
CA VAL A 97 9.65 13.45 -32.21
C VAL A 97 9.15 14.04 -33.52
N ALA A 98 9.88 15.01 -34.10
CA ALA A 98 9.51 15.66 -35.35
C ALA A 98 9.54 14.73 -36.57
N ALA A 99 10.31 13.64 -36.50
CA ALA A 99 10.38 12.65 -37.56
C ALA A 99 9.09 11.80 -37.70
N ASP A 100 8.20 11.82 -36.70
CA ASP A 100 6.91 11.14 -36.71
C ASP A 100 7.01 9.68 -37.19
N ILE A 101 7.96 8.94 -36.60
CA ILE A 101 8.23 7.56 -36.97
C ILE A 101 6.97 6.73 -36.75
N THR A 102 6.59 5.94 -37.75
CA THR A 102 5.40 5.05 -37.68
C THR A 102 5.44 4.18 -36.43
N GLY A 103 4.32 4.14 -35.70
CA GLY A 103 4.21 3.36 -34.46
C GLY A 103 4.87 4.02 -33.24
N SER A 104 5.41 5.23 -33.39
CA SER A 104 5.87 6.02 -32.24
C SER A 104 4.70 6.64 -31.48
N SER A 105 4.91 6.87 -30.19
CA SER A 105 4.03 7.68 -29.34
C SER A 105 4.86 8.65 -28.51
N VAL A 106 4.24 9.78 -28.18
CA VAL A 106 4.75 10.74 -27.20
C VAL A 106 3.70 10.86 -26.09
N GLU A 107 4.11 10.60 -24.85
CA GLU A 107 3.23 10.59 -23.70
C GLU A 107 3.81 11.45 -22.59
N ARG A 108 2.95 12.23 -21.92
CA ARG A 108 3.32 12.97 -20.72
C ARG A 108 2.70 12.34 -19.50
N MET A 109 3.50 12.17 -18.45
CA MET A 109 3.02 11.57 -17.21
C MET A 109 3.85 12.04 -16.02
N TRP A 110 3.17 12.24 -14.89
CA TRP A 110 3.83 12.39 -13.60
C TRP A 110 4.29 11.02 -13.10
N VAL A 111 5.53 10.96 -12.61
CA VAL A 111 6.10 9.79 -11.97
C VAL A 111 6.56 10.11 -10.56
N TYR A 112 6.52 9.10 -9.68
CA TYR A 112 7.29 9.10 -8.44
C TYR A 112 8.44 8.11 -8.56
N PHE A 113 9.48 8.35 -7.76
CA PHE A 113 10.67 7.51 -7.68
C PHE A 113 10.54 6.56 -6.50
N TRP A 114 10.78 5.28 -6.73
CA TRP A 114 10.94 4.27 -5.70
C TRP A 114 12.35 3.69 -5.80
N GLU A 115 13.10 3.75 -4.71
CA GLU A 115 14.47 3.23 -4.63
C GLU A 115 14.44 1.77 -4.15
N ASP A 116 15.05 0.86 -4.92
CA ASP A 116 15.43 -0.45 -4.41
C ASP A 116 16.89 -0.36 -3.93
N GLU A 117 17.07 -0.22 -2.63
CA GLU A 117 18.39 -0.13 -2.00
C GLU A 117 19.26 -1.38 -2.26
N ARG A 118 18.64 -2.56 -2.51
CA ARG A 118 19.38 -3.81 -2.72
C ARG A 118 20.05 -3.84 -4.08
N ASP A 119 19.35 -3.37 -5.10
CA ASP A 119 19.81 -3.38 -6.49
C ASP A 119 20.43 -2.03 -6.90
N ASN A 120 20.34 -1.01 -6.04
CA ASN A 120 20.80 0.35 -6.29
C ASN A 120 20.16 0.92 -7.57
N GLU A 121 18.84 0.75 -7.69
CA GLU A 121 18.03 1.16 -8.83
C GLU A 121 16.88 2.08 -8.39
N TYR A 122 16.51 3.02 -9.26
CA TYR A 122 15.22 3.70 -9.17
C TYR A 122 14.23 3.08 -10.14
N HIS A 123 13.06 2.76 -9.61
CA HIS A 123 11.88 2.43 -10.37
C HIS A 123 11.00 3.67 -10.48
N LEU A 124 10.61 3.99 -11.71
CA LEU A 124 9.71 5.10 -12.01
C LEU A 124 8.31 4.55 -12.19
N TYR A 125 7.36 5.07 -11.43
CA TYR A 125 5.96 4.69 -11.49
C TYR A 125 5.11 5.87 -11.91
N ALA A 126 4.35 5.71 -12.99
CA ALA A 126 3.41 6.73 -13.43
C ALA A 126 2.20 6.78 -12.51
N MET A 127 1.71 7.99 -12.24
CA MET A 127 0.50 8.25 -11.46
C MET A 127 -0.64 8.63 -12.40
N GLY A 128 -1.75 7.88 -12.35
CA GLY A 128 -2.97 8.19 -13.09
C GLY A 128 -4.21 7.95 -12.25
N LEU A 129 -5.36 8.51 -12.63
CA LEU A 129 -6.60 8.39 -11.83
C LEU A 129 -7.00 6.92 -11.57
N GLU A 130 -6.65 6.01 -12.46
CA GLU A 130 -6.97 4.57 -12.36
C GLU A 130 -5.90 3.74 -11.62
N GLY A 131 -4.90 4.39 -11.04
CA GLY A 131 -3.82 3.78 -10.27
C GLY A 131 -2.44 4.11 -10.84
N SER A 132 -1.43 3.40 -10.32
CA SER A 132 -0.05 3.52 -10.78
C SER A 132 0.40 2.31 -11.57
N TYR A 133 1.44 2.50 -12.38
CA TYR A 133 2.10 1.40 -13.11
C TYR A 133 3.58 1.71 -13.32
N ALA A 134 4.39 0.66 -13.36
CA ALA A 134 5.83 0.77 -13.60
C ALA A 134 6.08 1.26 -15.04
N VAL A 135 6.91 2.28 -15.16
CA VAL A 135 7.28 2.91 -16.43
C VAL A 135 8.64 2.41 -16.88
N ALA A 136 9.61 2.47 -15.97
CA ALA A 136 10.99 2.11 -16.23
C ALA A 136 11.74 1.85 -14.93
N THR A 137 12.86 1.17 -15.04
CA THR A 137 13.83 0.97 -13.97
C THR A 137 15.19 1.39 -14.51
N PHE A 138 15.94 2.11 -13.70
CA PHE A 138 17.24 2.67 -14.05
C PHE A 138 18.19 2.56 -12.86
N PRO A 139 19.48 2.29 -13.08
CA PRO A 139 20.47 2.38 -12.01
C PRO A 139 20.47 3.77 -11.37
N SER A 140 20.67 3.84 -10.05
CA SER A 140 20.61 5.10 -9.30
C SER A 140 21.58 6.16 -9.83
N ALA A 141 22.73 5.72 -10.35
CA ALA A 141 23.75 6.57 -10.95
C ALA A 141 23.28 7.40 -12.16
N PHE A 142 22.12 7.09 -12.75
CA PHE A 142 21.53 7.91 -13.82
C PHE A 142 20.91 9.20 -13.29
N PHE A 143 20.68 9.32 -11.98
CA PHE A 143 19.96 10.44 -11.41
C PHE A 143 20.90 11.36 -10.64
N ASN A 144 20.93 12.61 -11.09
CA ASN A 144 21.33 13.74 -10.27
C ASN A 144 20.09 14.64 -10.10
N PHE A 145 19.45 14.56 -8.95
CA PHE A 145 18.20 15.28 -8.68
C PHE A 145 18.37 16.81 -8.75
N ASP A 146 19.58 17.34 -8.51
CA ASP A 146 19.86 18.78 -8.63
C ASP A 146 19.85 19.29 -10.09
N SER A 147 19.96 18.38 -11.07
CA SER A 147 20.04 18.71 -12.49
C SER A 147 19.14 17.82 -13.35
N LEU A 148 18.02 17.37 -12.78
CA LEU A 148 17.15 16.41 -13.46
C LEU A 148 16.32 17.06 -14.58
N GLU A 149 15.90 18.32 -14.41
CA GLU A 149 15.12 19.03 -15.44
C GLU A 149 15.92 19.21 -16.74
N GLY A 150 15.30 18.87 -17.87
CA GLY A 150 15.93 18.84 -19.18
C GLY A 150 16.84 17.63 -19.43
N HIS A 151 17.11 16.80 -18.41
CA HIS A 151 17.86 15.58 -18.59
C HIS A 151 17.08 14.59 -19.47
N ILE A 152 17.81 13.77 -20.21
CA ILE A 152 17.24 12.79 -21.14
C ILE A 152 17.94 11.45 -20.89
N ILE A 153 17.15 10.45 -20.51
CA ILE A 153 17.63 9.07 -20.40
C ILE A 153 17.12 8.28 -21.59
N GLU A 154 17.98 7.46 -22.18
CA GLU A 154 17.65 6.60 -23.31
C GLU A 154 17.63 5.14 -22.86
N ARG A 155 16.65 4.37 -23.37
CA ARG A 155 16.60 2.92 -23.20
C ARG A 155 16.28 2.27 -24.52
N SER A 156 17.11 1.29 -24.91
CA SER A 156 16.85 0.45 -26.07
C SER A 156 16.94 -1.02 -25.68
N SER A 157 16.06 -1.84 -26.27
CA SER A 157 15.99 -3.28 -26.04
C SER A 157 15.84 -4.00 -27.37
N LEU A 158 16.75 -3.71 -28.31
CA LEU A 158 16.74 -4.31 -29.65
C LEU A 158 16.96 -5.83 -29.63
N SER A 159 17.70 -6.33 -28.63
CA SER A 159 18.00 -7.76 -28.45
C SER A 159 16.87 -8.55 -27.78
N ASN A 160 15.83 -7.88 -27.27
CA ASN A 160 14.67 -8.57 -26.71
C ASN A 160 13.78 -9.04 -27.86
N GLU A 161 13.96 -10.30 -28.25
CA GLU A 161 13.19 -10.93 -29.34
C GLU A 161 11.68 -10.95 -29.08
N TYR A 162 11.24 -10.79 -27.83
CA TYR A 162 9.84 -10.81 -27.44
C TYR A 162 9.19 -9.42 -27.45
N TYR A 163 9.90 -8.41 -26.96
CA TYR A 163 9.38 -7.05 -26.81
C TYR A 163 10.45 -6.01 -27.15
N PRO A 164 10.84 -5.89 -28.43
CA PRO A 164 11.78 -4.87 -28.83
C PRO A 164 11.19 -3.48 -28.54
N SER A 165 12.03 -2.58 -28.07
CA SER A 165 11.62 -1.21 -27.78
C SER A 165 12.78 -0.23 -27.87
N PHE A 166 12.43 1.02 -28.18
CA PHE A 166 13.29 2.20 -28.05
C PHE A 166 12.46 3.27 -27.34
N ALA A 167 13.02 3.87 -26.29
CA ALA A 167 12.37 4.92 -25.54
C ALA A 167 13.36 5.98 -25.09
N MET A 168 12.91 7.23 -25.08
CA MET A 168 13.63 8.37 -24.52
C MET A 168 12.75 9.07 -23.50
N TYR A 169 13.31 9.35 -22.33
CA TYR A 169 12.63 9.91 -21.17
C TYR A 169 13.17 11.31 -20.92
N LYS A 170 12.42 12.34 -21.33
CA LYS A 170 12.77 13.75 -21.13
C LYS A 170 12.10 14.25 -19.86
N PHE A 171 12.88 14.67 -18.88
CA PHE A 171 12.37 15.21 -17.62
C PHE A 171 12.00 16.68 -17.82
N LEU A 172 10.70 16.98 -17.85
CA LEU A 172 10.20 18.34 -18.11
C LEU A 172 10.18 19.21 -16.84
N LYS A 173 9.87 18.59 -15.70
CA LYS A 173 9.79 19.23 -14.39
C LYS A 173 10.20 18.25 -13.31
N HIS A 174 10.89 18.71 -12.27
CA HIS A 174 11.21 17.94 -11.08
C HIS A 174 10.60 18.62 -9.84
N GLU A 175 9.99 17.82 -8.97
CA GLU A 175 9.58 18.26 -7.64
C GLU A 175 10.45 17.51 -6.63
N PRO A 176 11.37 18.22 -5.95
CA PRO A 176 12.25 17.59 -4.98
C PRO A 176 11.45 17.09 -3.76
N ALA A 177 12.07 16.18 -3.00
CA ALA A 177 11.60 15.83 -1.68
C ALA A 177 11.35 17.10 -0.84
N GLN A 178 10.16 17.22 -0.28
CA GLN A 178 9.77 18.37 0.54
C GLN A 178 9.29 17.90 1.90
N VAL A 179 9.37 18.78 2.90
CA VAL A 179 8.85 18.50 4.23
C VAL A 179 7.35 18.20 4.13
N ILE A 180 6.94 17.03 4.60
CA ILE A 180 5.53 16.66 4.68
C ILE A 180 4.83 17.58 5.69
N PRO A 181 3.65 18.16 5.37
CA PRO A 181 2.98 19.08 6.29
C PRO A 181 2.64 18.44 7.63
N GLN A 182 2.63 19.27 8.67
CA GLN A 182 2.58 18.84 10.07
C GLN A 182 1.44 17.87 10.42
N PRO A 183 0.18 18.04 9.94
CA PRO A 183 -0.89 17.09 10.24
C PRO A 183 -0.59 15.67 9.72
N TYR A 184 0.07 15.56 8.57
CA TYR A 184 0.44 14.27 7.97
C TYR A 184 1.68 13.67 8.63
N ASN A 185 2.65 14.49 9.04
CA ASN A 185 3.77 14.04 9.86
C ASN A 185 3.31 13.43 11.17
N GLN A 186 2.25 13.97 11.79
CA GLN A 186 1.67 13.39 13.00
C GLN A 186 1.10 11.99 12.76
N TRP A 187 0.51 11.72 11.59
CA TRP A 187 0.04 10.36 11.25
C TRP A 187 1.20 9.39 11.12
N ILE A 188 2.29 9.78 10.44
CA ILE A 188 3.49 8.95 10.32
C ILE A 188 4.10 8.69 11.71
N ALA A 189 4.30 9.75 12.50
CA ALA A 189 4.86 9.64 13.84
C ALA A 189 4.02 8.75 14.75
N TYR A 190 2.69 8.87 14.68
CA TYR A 190 1.76 8.04 15.43
C TYR A 190 1.87 6.58 15.01
N SER A 191 1.92 6.32 13.69
CA SER A 191 2.13 4.98 13.15
C SER A 191 3.44 4.37 13.63
N ASP A 192 4.56 5.09 13.55
CA ASP A 192 5.87 4.62 14.01
C ASP A 192 5.89 4.33 15.51
N CYS A 193 5.24 5.17 16.31
CA CYS A 193 5.11 4.98 17.75
C CYS A 193 4.29 3.74 18.10
N MET A 194 3.19 3.51 17.38
CA MET A 194 2.31 2.37 17.63
C MET A 194 2.93 1.05 17.16
N VAL A 195 3.53 1.04 15.98
CA VAL A 195 4.12 -0.16 15.37
C VAL A 195 5.42 -0.57 16.07
N ASP A 196 6.14 0.39 16.65
CA ASP A 196 7.49 0.26 17.18
C ASP A 196 8.49 -0.18 16.10
N THR A 197 9.13 0.80 15.48
CA THR A 197 10.09 0.66 14.38
C THR A 197 11.40 -0.04 14.77
N THR A 198 11.63 -0.29 16.07
CA THR A 198 12.88 -0.90 16.55
C THR A 198 12.83 -2.43 16.58
N THR A 199 11.66 -3.04 16.33
CA THR A 199 11.46 -4.49 16.39
C THR A 199 11.00 -5.05 15.05
N THR A 200 11.27 -6.33 14.83
CA THR A 200 10.74 -7.10 13.72
C THR A 200 9.73 -8.15 14.21
N LYS A 201 8.74 -8.47 13.37
CA LYS A 201 7.77 -9.54 13.63
C LYS A 201 8.49 -10.89 13.74
N LEU A 202 9.32 -11.22 12.75
CA LEU A 202 10.15 -12.41 12.73
C LEU A 202 11.49 -12.13 13.40
N LEU A 203 12.05 -13.11 14.09
CA LEU A 203 13.42 -13.03 14.58
C LEU A 203 14.37 -13.16 13.39
N GLU A 204 15.45 -12.38 13.37
CA GLU A 204 16.50 -12.55 12.36
C GLU A 204 17.06 -13.98 12.46
N SER A 205 17.03 -14.72 11.36
CA SER A 205 17.69 -16.01 11.27
C SER A 205 19.08 -15.83 10.65
N ASP A 206 20.07 -16.53 11.19
CA ASP A 206 21.42 -16.56 10.59
C ASP A 206 21.45 -17.26 9.21
N ASN A 207 20.33 -17.84 8.78
CA ASN A 207 20.15 -18.48 7.47
C ASN A 207 18.86 -17.95 6.82
N ASP A 208 19.00 -17.29 5.67
CA ASP A 208 17.89 -16.84 4.81
C ASP A 208 17.06 -17.99 4.21
N ASP A 209 17.52 -19.25 4.39
CA ASP A 209 16.97 -20.47 3.81
C ASP A 209 15.98 -21.23 4.73
N ASP A 210 15.68 -20.75 5.93
CA ASP A 210 14.76 -21.44 6.86
C ASP A 210 13.29 -21.19 6.49
N PHE A 211 12.93 -21.60 5.27
CA PHE A 211 11.59 -21.57 4.74
C PHE A 211 10.78 -22.75 5.28
N GLY A 212 9.80 -22.45 6.11
CA GLY A 212 8.83 -23.43 6.56
C GLY A 212 7.70 -23.59 5.54
N PHE A 213 7.43 -24.82 5.09
CA PHE A 213 6.12 -25.16 4.54
C PHE A 213 5.15 -25.26 5.73
N GLY A 214 4.71 -24.11 6.24
CA GLY A 214 3.98 -23.97 7.49
C GLY A 214 2.80 -24.93 7.58
N ASN A 215 2.96 -26.02 8.35
CA ASN A 215 1.92 -27.02 8.55
C ASN A 215 1.34 -26.99 9.97
N GLN A 216 1.71 -26.00 10.79
CA GLN A 216 1.20 -25.85 12.15
C GLN A 216 0.35 -24.58 12.25
N GLU A 217 -0.96 -24.77 12.17
CA GLU A 217 -1.87 -23.96 12.95
C GLU A 217 -1.61 -24.36 14.41
N PHE A 218 -1.12 -23.43 15.24
CA PHE A 218 -0.91 -23.73 16.66
C PHE A 218 -2.22 -23.62 17.40
N ASP A 219 -2.53 -24.66 18.17
CA ASP A 219 -3.63 -24.68 19.13
C ASP A 219 -3.49 -23.46 20.05
N SER A 220 -4.59 -22.74 20.23
CA SER A 220 -4.77 -21.53 21.03
C SER A 220 -3.81 -21.39 22.24
N PRO A 221 -3.36 -20.17 22.60
CA PRO A 221 -2.57 -19.94 23.82
C PRO A 221 -3.35 -20.23 25.11
N HIS A 222 -4.66 -20.47 25.03
CA HIS A 222 -5.51 -20.73 26.19
C HIS A 222 -5.06 -21.97 26.98
N GLY A 223 -4.88 -21.80 28.30
CA GLY A 223 -4.45 -22.87 29.20
C GLY A 223 -2.94 -23.11 29.27
N LEU A 224 -2.14 -22.36 28.50
CA LEU A 224 -0.68 -22.34 28.61
C LEU A 224 -0.23 -21.38 29.72
N SER A 225 0.92 -21.66 30.32
CA SER A 225 1.62 -20.70 31.19
C SER A 225 2.30 -19.60 30.37
N ASP A 226 2.56 -18.44 30.99
CA ASP A 226 3.27 -17.32 30.35
C ASP A 226 4.60 -17.73 29.70
N ALA A 227 5.32 -18.67 30.32
CA ALA A 227 6.58 -19.18 29.80
C ALA A 227 6.38 -20.04 28.53
N GLU A 228 5.30 -20.82 28.47
CA GLU A 228 4.94 -21.61 27.31
C GLU A 228 4.44 -20.72 26.17
N VAL A 229 3.62 -19.71 26.47
CA VAL A 229 3.17 -18.72 25.48
C VAL A 229 4.36 -18.01 24.84
N LYS A 230 5.31 -17.50 25.64
CA LYS A 230 6.51 -16.82 25.13
C LYS A 230 7.39 -17.76 24.31
N LYS A 231 7.62 -18.98 24.81
CA LYS A 231 8.40 -19.98 24.07
C LYS A 231 7.77 -20.28 22.72
N GLN A 232 6.44 -20.46 22.67
CA GLN A 232 5.72 -20.77 21.44
C GLN A 232 5.69 -19.60 20.47
N LEU A 233 5.57 -18.37 20.98
CA LEU A 233 5.73 -17.15 20.20
C LEU A 233 7.12 -17.09 19.56
N ASP A 234 8.18 -17.35 20.30
CA ASP A 234 9.55 -17.34 19.77
C ASP A 234 9.75 -18.39 18.68
N GLU A 235 9.20 -19.60 18.85
CA GLU A 235 9.26 -20.64 17.80
C GLU A 235 8.49 -20.24 16.54
N LEU A 236 7.33 -19.61 16.68
CA LEU A 236 6.59 -19.06 15.55
C LEU A 236 7.41 -18.00 14.80
N ARG A 237 8.04 -17.08 15.53
CA ARG A 237 8.77 -15.95 14.97
C ARG A 237 10.08 -16.35 14.28
N LYS A 238 10.61 -17.55 14.52
CA LYS A 238 11.79 -18.09 13.81
C LYS A 238 11.47 -18.59 12.41
N MET A 239 10.19 -18.79 12.08
CA MET A 239 9.78 -19.42 10.83
C MET A 239 9.24 -18.41 9.83
N ARG A 240 9.82 -18.34 8.63
CA ARG A 240 9.23 -17.63 7.50
C ARG A 240 8.37 -18.59 6.69
N VAL A 241 7.07 -18.31 6.60
CA VAL A 241 6.12 -19.12 5.82
C VAL A 241 5.83 -18.45 4.48
N VAL A 242 6.15 -19.15 3.39
CA VAL A 242 5.91 -18.70 2.01
C VAL A 242 4.74 -19.48 1.41
N GLY A 243 3.76 -18.77 0.86
CA GLY A 243 2.61 -19.39 0.20
C GLY A 243 2.97 -19.93 -1.21
N PHE A 244 2.39 -21.06 -1.60
CA PHE A 244 2.59 -21.61 -2.95
C PHE A 244 1.85 -20.84 -4.03
N CYS A 245 0.65 -20.38 -3.70
CA CYS A 245 -0.22 -19.68 -4.65
C CYS A 245 -1.07 -18.63 -3.93
N SER A 246 -1.86 -17.91 -4.73
CA SER A 246 -2.77 -16.88 -4.23
C SER A 246 -3.86 -17.44 -3.32
N GLN A 247 -4.16 -18.74 -3.34
CA GLN A 247 -5.19 -19.36 -2.48
C GLN A 247 -4.62 -19.93 -1.18
N ASP A 248 -3.31 -19.95 -1.02
CA ASP A 248 -2.65 -20.57 0.14
C ASP A 248 -2.87 -19.75 1.41
N SER A 249 -3.66 -20.24 2.36
CA SER A 249 -3.92 -19.52 3.61
C SER A 249 -2.80 -19.64 4.65
N ARG A 250 -1.81 -20.52 4.45
CA ARG A 250 -0.81 -20.84 5.49
C ARG A 250 -0.01 -19.63 5.99
N PRO A 251 0.47 -18.68 5.15
CA PRO A 251 1.12 -17.47 5.65
C PRO A 251 0.21 -16.62 6.55
N ARG A 252 -1.08 -16.53 6.20
CA ARG A 252 -2.09 -15.78 6.96
C ARG A 252 -2.41 -16.47 8.28
N LEU A 253 -2.61 -17.78 8.27
CA LEU A 253 -2.83 -18.59 9.48
C LEU A 253 -1.62 -18.50 10.43
N HIS A 254 -0.41 -18.55 9.88
CA HIS A 254 0.80 -18.38 10.67
C HIS A 254 0.89 -16.99 11.30
N ALA A 255 0.59 -15.93 10.55
CA ALA A 255 0.52 -14.57 11.09
C ALA A 255 -0.58 -14.40 12.15
N LYS A 256 -1.75 -15.05 11.95
CA LYS A 256 -2.79 -15.14 12.98
C LYS A 256 -2.25 -15.79 14.25
N SER A 257 -1.54 -16.92 14.15
CA SER A 257 -0.93 -17.55 15.31
C SER A 257 0.09 -16.63 15.99
N ILE A 258 0.97 -15.95 15.23
CA ILE A 258 1.90 -14.96 15.81
C ILE A 258 1.12 -13.87 16.55
N ALA A 259 0.10 -13.27 15.91
CA ALA A 259 -0.68 -12.20 16.52
C ALA A 259 -1.39 -12.68 17.80
N LEU A 260 -1.99 -13.87 17.78
CA LEU A 260 -2.69 -14.44 18.92
C LEU A 260 -1.74 -14.73 20.10
N PHE A 261 -0.58 -15.33 19.84
CA PHE A 261 0.42 -15.60 20.88
C PHE A 261 1.12 -14.33 21.38
N ALA A 262 1.38 -13.36 20.50
CA ALA A 262 1.95 -12.06 20.88
C ALA A 262 0.98 -11.27 21.76
N ALA A 263 -0.32 -11.28 21.41
CA ALA A 263 -1.35 -10.65 22.22
C ALA A 263 -1.44 -11.30 23.62
N ALA A 264 -1.45 -12.64 23.69
CA ALA A 264 -1.42 -13.37 24.96
C ALA A 264 -0.14 -13.11 25.78
N ALA A 265 1.01 -12.94 25.11
CA ALA A 265 2.28 -12.57 25.73
C ALA A 265 2.40 -11.09 26.11
N GLN A 266 1.39 -10.27 25.75
CA GLN A 266 1.42 -8.80 25.87
C GLN A 266 2.60 -8.15 25.12
N ASP A 267 3.03 -8.77 24.02
CA ASP A 267 4.07 -8.24 23.11
C ASP A 267 3.40 -7.40 22.01
N TRP A 268 3.14 -6.13 22.33
CA TRP A 268 2.43 -5.20 21.45
C TRP A 268 3.09 -5.03 20.09
N SER A 269 4.41 -4.83 20.06
CA SER A 269 5.17 -4.55 18.83
C SER A 269 5.08 -5.72 17.84
N VAL A 270 5.11 -6.96 18.33
CA VAL A 270 4.93 -8.16 17.48
C VAL A 270 3.46 -8.35 17.11
N PHE A 271 2.54 -8.16 18.07
CA PHE A 271 1.11 -8.26 17.86
C PHE A 271 0.64 -7.34 16.72
N LEU A 272 0.94 -6.04 16.82
CA LEU A 272 0.42 -5.05 15.88
C LEU A 272 0.98 -5.28 14.47
N LYS A 273 2.27 -5.60 14.33
CA LYS A 273 2.86 -5.94 13.02
C LYS A 273 2.22 -7.18 12.40
N ALA A 274 2.03 -8.24 13.18
CA ALA A 274 1.40 -9.46 12.69
C ALA A 274 -0.07 -9.21 12.31
N HIS A 275 -0.80 -8.41 13.09
CA HIS A 275 -2.17 -8.01 12.78
C HIS A 275 -2.24 -7.16 11.50
N LEU A 276 -1.37 -6.16 11.36
CA LEU A 276 -1.30 -5.33 10.16
C LEU A 276 -0.93 -6.14 8.92
N ASP A 277 -0.08 -7.17 9.03
CA ASP A 277 0.23 -8.09 7.94
C ASP A 277 -1.02 -8.88 7.50
N ILE A 278 -1.85 -9.33 8.44
CA ILE A 278 -3.14 -9.99 8.14
C ILE A 278 -4.06 -9.01 7.41
N MET A 279 -4.22 -7.79 7.92
CA MET A 279 -5.07 -6.75 7.33
C MET A 279 -4.61 -6.40 5.90
N ASN A 280 -3.30 -6.17 5.73
CA ASN A 280 -2.67 -5.80 4.45
C ASN A 280 -2.37 -6.99 3.54
N ASP A 281 -2.63 -8.21 3.98
CA ASP A 281 -2.28 -9.43 3.25
C ASP A 281 -0.81 -9.45 2.80
N ARG A 282 0.09 -8.95 3.65
CA ARG A 282 1.51 -8.72 3.37
C ARG A 282 2.30 -10.01 3.56
N PHE A 283 2.18 -10.94 2.61
CA PHE A 283 2.80 -12.25 2.69
C PHE A 283 3.54 -12.63 1.41
N ASP A 284 4.69 -13.31 1.57
CA ASP A 284 5.43 -13.86 0.46
C ASP A 284 4.68 -15.04 -0.16
N ARG A 285 4.55 -15.02 -1.49
CA ARG A 285 3.87 -16.06 -2.27
C ARG A 285 4.63 -16.30 -3.56
N ALA A 286 4.82 -17.56 -3.93
CA ALA A 286 5.49 -17.93 -5.18
C ALA A 286 4.68 -17.52 -6.43
N SER A 287 3.36 -17.45 -6.30
CA SER A 287 2.45 -16.93 -7.31
C SER A 287 1.29 -16.26 -6.59
N ASP A 288 1.06 -14.97 -6.82
CA ASP A 288 -0.05 -14.24 -6.21
C ASP A 288 -0.95 -13.58 -7.26
N GLY A 289 -2.24 -13.58 -6.97
CA GLY A 289 -3.29 -13.16 -7.89
C GLY A 289 -4.36 -12.41 -7.12
N SER A 290 -4.75 -11.25 -7.64
CA SER A 290 -5.64 -10.30 -6.94
C SER A 290 -7.03 -10.87 -6.60
N TYR A 291 -7.52 -11.88 -7.32
CA TYR A 291 -8.85 -12.46 -7.08
C TYR A 291 -9.00 -13.08 -5.69
N ALA A 292 -7.95 -13.72 -5.16
CA ALA A 292 -7.99 -14.38 -3.86
C ALA A 292 -7.96 -13.38 -2.69
N GLN A 293 -7.55 -12.14 -2.95
CA GLN A 293 -7.54 -11.09 -1.94
C GLN A 293 -8.97 -10.71 -1.53
N ALA A 294 -9.95 -10.77 -2.43
CA ALA A 294 -11.33 -10.35 -2.18
C ALA A 294 -12.02 -11.17 -1.06
N GLU A 295 -11.67 -12.45 -0.91
CA GLU A 295 -12.26 -13.33 0.11
C GLU A 295 -11.65 -13.12 1.52
N ARG A 296 -10.48 -12.49 1.60
CA ARG A 296 -9.70 -12.32 2.84
C ARG A 296 -10.12 -11.09 3.63
N LEU A 297 -10.64 -11.26 4.84
CA LEU A 297 -11.11 -10.16 5.67
C LEU A 297 -9.95 -9.26 6.14
N THR A 298 -10.31 -8.06 6.61
CA THR A 298 -9.34 -7.01 6.99
C THR A 298 -9.12 -6.97 8.50
N TYR A 299 -10.10 -7.37 9.31
CA TYR A 299 -10.03 -7.37 10.77
C TYR A 299 -9.74 -5.98 11.37
N LEU A 300 -10.23 -4.91 10.70
CA LEU A 300 -10.05 -3.54 11.18
C LEU A 300 -10.68 -3.32 12.56
N ARG A 301 -11.81 -3.97 12.81
CA ARG A 301 -12.59 -3.79 14.05
C ARG A 301 -11.78 -4.13 15.29
N GLU A 302 -10.92 -5.16 15.23
CA GLU A 302 -10.01 -5.53 16.31
C GLU A 302 -9.12 -4.35 16.74
N LEU A 303 -8.68 -3.50 15.81
CA LEU A 303 -7.90 -2.30 16.13
C LEU A 303 -8.77 -1.17 16.68
N GLU A 304 -9.98 -0.98 16.14
CA GLU A 304 -10.92 0.04 16.63
C GLU A 304 -11.36 -0.22 18.08
N GLU A 305 -11.49 -1.48 18.49
CA GLU A 305 -11.87 -1.86 19.86
C GLU A 305 -10.73 -1.66 20.89
N LEU A 306 -9.51 -1.31 20.44
CA LEU A 306 -8.36 -0.99 21.32
C LEU A 306 -8.25 0.50 21.67
N ASP A 307 -9.21 1.33 21.25
CA ASP A 307 -9.24 2.79 21.45
C ASP A 307 -7.96 3.51 20.98
N ILE A 308 -7.27 2.94 19.98
CA ILE A 308 -6.22 3.63 19.24
C ILE A 308 -6.84 4.49 18.15
N LYS A 309 -6.15 5.54 17.73
CA LYS A 309 -6.49 6.33 16.54
C LYS A 309 -6.20 5.54 15.26
N THR A 310 -7.02 4.52 14.99
CA THR A 310 -6.84 3.59 13.87
C THR A 310 -6.72 4.31 12.53
N GLU A 311 -7.46 5.40 12.32
CA GLU A 311 -7.36 6.22 11.11
C GLU A 311 -5.96 6.83 10.95
N ASP A 312 -5.40 7.40 12.01
CA ASP A 312 -4.08 8.05 11.98
C ASP A 312 -2.98 6.99 11.82
N LEU A 313 -3.11 5.84 12.48
CA LEU A 313 -2.23 4.68 12.28
C LEU A 313 -2.20 4.28 10.82
N LEU A 314 -3.37 3.96 10.23
CA LEU A 314 -3.44 3.43 8.88
C LEU A 314 -3.03 4.45 7.83
N LEU A 315 -3.41 5.73 7.98
CA LEU A 315 -2.95 6.79 7.07
C LEU A 315 -1.44 7.05 7.20
N GLY A 316 -0.88 6.93 8.41
CA GLY A 316 0.56 7.00 8.64
C GLY A 316 1.33 5.92 7.90
N THR A 317 0.81 4.68 7.89
CA THR A 317 1.42 3.57 7.12
C THR A 317 1.30 3.73 5.60
N LEU A 318 0.44 4.61 5.10
CA LEU A 318 0.23 4.81 3.67
C LEU A 318 1.15 5.88 3.07
N LEU A 319 1.57 6.86 3.86
CA LEU A 319 2.33 8.00 3.35
C LEU A 319 3.72 7.57 2.89
N SER A 320 4.08 7.97 1.67
CA SER A 320 5.39 7.77 1.09
C SER A 320 6.35 8.85 1.58
N MET A 321 7.55 8.44 1.97
CA MET A 321 8.61 9.30 2.47
C MET A 321 9.98 8.82 1.99
N SER A 322 10.95 9.73 1.91
CA SER A 322 12.33 9.45 1.49
C SER A 322 13.26 9.10 2.65
N ASP A 323 12.85 9.38 3.88
CA ASP A 323 13.62 9.21 5.11
C ASP A 323 12.83 8.43 6.18
N PRO A 324 12.36 7.20 5.89
CA PRO A 324 11.58 6.44 6.85
C PRO A 324 12.39 6.03 8.07
N SER A 325 11.72 5.92 9.22
CA SER A 325 12.25 5.21 10.37
C SER A 325 12.61 3.76 9.99
N PRO A 326 13.65 3.16 10.62
CA PRO A 326 13.98 1.75 10.39
C PRO A 326 12.74 0.87 10.55
N ASN A 327 12.51 -0.10 9.65
CA ASN A 327 11.33 -0.98 9.72
C ASN A 327 9.96 -0.24 9.75
N HIS A 328 9.85 0.99 9.21
CA HIS A 328 8.55 1.64 9.03
C HIS A 328 7.58 0.68 8.32
N TYR A 329 6.37 0.56 8.86
CA TYR A 329 5.37 -0.33 8.29
C TYR A 329 4.61 0.38 7.17
N TYR A 330 4.89 -0.01 5.93
CA TYR A 330 4.10 0.43 4.78
C TYR A 330 2.86 -0.45 4.56
N GLY A 331 1.70 0.20 4.56
CA GLY A 331 0.42 -0.38 4.17
C GLY A 331 0.20 -0.34 2.67
N SER A 332 -0.80 -1.08 2.19
CA SER A 332 -1.21 -1.05 0.79
C SER A 332 -2.46 -0.20 0.62
N PRO A 333 -2.48 0.82 -0.25
CA PRO A 333 -3.69 1.61 -0.52
C PRO A 333 -4.92 0.76 -0.86
N ASN A 334 -4.71 -0.35 -1.58
CA ASN A 334 -5.78 -1.29 -1.94
C ASN A 334 -6.35 -2.02 -0.72
N ARG A 335 -5.51 -2.38 0.25
CA ARG A 335 -5.93 -3.12 1.44
C ARG A 335 -6.42 -2.19 2.52
N THR A 336 -5.78 -1.05 2.72
CA THR A 336 -6.22 0.00 3.65
C THR A 336 -7.56 0.60 3.22
N GLY A 337 -7.72 0.92 1.93
CA GLY A 337 -9.02 1.40 1.42
C GLY A 337 -10.13 0.37 1.60
N ARG A 338 -9.82 -0.92 1.45
CA ARG A 338 -10.76 -2.00 1.78
C ARG A 338 -11.04 -2.08 3.28
N ALA A 339 -10.01 -2.02 4.13
CA ALA A 339 -10.18 -2.06 5.58
C ALA A 339 -11.10 -0.93 6.04
N PHE A 340 -10.89 0.28 5.51
CA PHE A 340 -11.76 1.41 5.79
C PHE A 340 -13.21 1.20 5.35
N ALA A 341 -13.53 0.31 4.41
CA ALA A 341 -14.93 -0.01 4.10
C ALA A 341 -15.65 -0.71 5.27
N ASP A 342 -14.88 -1.33 6.18
CA ASP A 342 -15.38 -2.02 7.38
C ASP A 342 -15.35 -1.11 8.64
N THR A 343 -14.96 0.17 8.52
CA THR A 343 -14.81 1.09 9.67
C THR A 343 -16.12 1.50 10.32
N GLN A 344 -16.08 1.79 11.61
CA GLN A 344 -17.19 2.41 12.34
C GLN A 344 -17.31 3.93 12.10
N ASN A 345 -16.28 4.59 11.52
CA ASN A 345 -16.22 6.04 11.35
C ASN A 345 -16.07 6.49 9.88
N PRO A 346 -16.97 6.11 8.97
CA PRO A 346 -16.77 6.28 7.52
C PRO A 346 -16.59 7.73 7.09
N GLU A 347 -17.37 8.68 7.63
CA GLU A 347 -17.27 10.08 7.24
C GLU A 347 -15.93 10.71 7.63
N SER A 348 -15.37 10.33 8.78
CA SER A 348 -14.06 10.83 9.24
C SER A 348 -12.95 10.40 8.28
N ILE A 349 -12.94 9.12 7.88
CA ILE A 349 -12.01 8.60 6.87
C ILE A 349 -12.17 9.32 5.52
N ILE A 350 -13.40 9.44 5.02
CA ILE A 350 -13.64 10.11 3.73
C ILE A 350 -13.14 11.55 3.79
N GLN A 351 -13.42 12.27 4.87
CA GLN A 351 -12.96 13.66 5.04
C GLN A 351 -11.44 13.78 5.09
N LYS A 352 -10.74 12.88 5.81
CA LYS A 352 -9.27 12.87 5.86
C LYS A 352 -8.65 12.58 4.49
N LEU A 353 -9.16 11.59 3.77
CA LEU A 353 -8.69 11.24 2.43
C LEU A 353 -8.97 12.37 1.40
N GLU A 354 -10.17 12.95 1.41
CA GLU A 354 -10.51 14.09 0.53
C GLU A 354 -9.62 15.29 0.84
N THR A 355 -9.44 15.63 2.12
CA THR A 355 -8.60 16.75 2.55
C THR A 355 -7.15 16.54 2.14
N GLY A 356 -6.59 15.35 2.40
CA GLY A 356 -5.24 14.97 2.00
C GLY A 356 -5.02 15.04 0.50
N ALA A 357 -5.95 14.51 -0.29
CA ALA A 357 -5.84 14.53 -1.75
C ALA A 357 -5.91 15.94 -2.37
N MET A 358 -6.67 16.85 -1.72
CA MET A 358 -6.88 18.22 -2.19
C MET A 358 -5.88 19.24 -1.60
N ASP A 359 -5.10 18.89 -0.57
CA ASP A 359 -4.14 19.80 0.04
C ASP A 359 -2.93 20.02 -0.89
N LYS A 360 -2.80 21.25 -1.40
CA LYS A 360 -1.71 21.64 -2.30
C LYS A 360 -0.35 21.75 -1.62
N ASN A 361 -0.30 21.73 -0.28
CA ASN A 361 0.95 21.72 0.48
C ASN A 361 1.48 20.30 0.67
N LEU A 362 0.65 19.27 0.50
CA LEU A 362 1.10 17.89 0.43
C LEU A 362 1.65 17.60 -0.97
N ASP A 363 2.71 16.81 -1.06
CA ASP A 363 3.30 16.44 -2.36
C ASP A 363 2.33 15.64 -3.23
N LEU A 364 2.59 15.67 -4.54
CA LEU A 364 1.70 15.04 -5.52
C LEU A 364 1.54 13.53 -5.31
N HIS A 365 2.59 12.83 -4.87
CA HIS A 365 2.53 11.38 -4.67
C HIS A 365 1.65 11.02 -3.48
N ASN A 366 1.82 11.69 -2.34
CA ASN A 366 0.98 11.45 -1.17
C ASN A 366 -0.47 11.88 -1.40
N ARG A 367 -0.71 12.99 -2.11
CA ARG A 367 -2.07 13.35 -2.57
C ARG A 367 -2.68 12.23 -3.42
N PHE A 368 -1.91 11.69 -4.35
CA PHE A 368 -2.34 10.57 -5.19
C PHE A 368 -2.68 9.32 -4.36
N LEU A 369 -1.88 8.97 -3.35
CA LEU A 369 -2.16 7.84 -2.46
C LEU A 369 -3.48 8.02 -1.70
N MET A 370 -3.78 9.25 -1.24
CA MET A 370 -5.06 9.57 -0.59
C MET A 370 -6.25 9.42 -1.53
N MET A 371 -6.17 9.98 -2.75
CA MET A 371 -7.20 9.83 -3.76
C MET A 371 -7.41 8.36 -4.14
N TYR A 372 -6.32 7.61 -4.37
CA TYR A 372 -6.41 6.22 -4.79
C TYR A 372 -7.03 5.35 -3.69
N THR A 373 -6.65 5.56 -2.43
CA THR A 373 -7.27 4.90 -1.26
C THR A 373 -8.76 5.23 -1.15
N LEU A 374 -9.17 6.47 -1.43
CA LEU A 374 -10.57 6.88 -1.43
C LEU A 374 -11.38 6.16 -2.53
N LYS A 375 -10.81 6.00 -3.73
CA LYS A 375 -11.45 5.23 -4.82
C LYS A 375 -11.59 3.75 -4.46
N VAL A 376 -10.57 3.17 -3.82
CA VAL A 376 -10.61 1.79 -3.31
C VAL A 376 -11.69 1.64 -2.23
N TYR A 377 -11.78 2.58 -1.28
CA TYR A 377 -12.85 2.60 -0.29
C TYR A 377 -14.22 2.60 -0.96
N ARG A 378 -14.45 3.53 -1.91
CA ARG A 378 -15.70 3.62 -2.67
C ARG A 378 -16.05 2.32 -3.39
N TYR A 379 -15.05 1.63 -3.94
CA TYR A 379 -15.25 0.33 -4.59
C TYR A 379 -15.68 -0.76 -3.60
N ASN A 380 -15.13 -0.77 -2.39
CA ASN A 380 -15.36 -1.83 -1.41
C ASN A 380 -16.63 -1.67 -0.57
N ILE A 381 -17.19 -0.45 -0.43
CA ILE A 381 -18.51 -0.27 0.22
C ILE A 381 -19.70 -0.79 -0.61
N GLY A 382 -19.45 -1.35 -1.80
CA GLY A 382 -20.43 -2.06 -2.62
C GLY A 382 -21.17 -1.21 -3.66
N GLU A 383 -22.11 -1.86 -4.34
CA GLU A 383 -22.85 -1.30 -5.49
C GLU A 383 -23.92 -0.26 -5.12
N GLU A 384 -24.20 -0.04 -3.84
CA GLU A 384 -25.11 1.02 -3.45
C GLU A 384 -24.59 2.35 -3.99
N SER A 385 -25.47 3.03 -4.72
CA SER A 385 -25.15 4.34 -5.28
C SER A 385 -24.95 5.32 -4.12
N ASN A 386 -23.79 5.95 -4.07
CA ASN A 386 -23.49 7.05 -3.17
C ASN A 386 -23.11 8.29 -3.99
N PRO A 387 -24.09 9.02 -4.54
CA PRO A 387 -23.84 10.15 -5.43
C PRO A 387 -23.03 11.27 -4.78
N ASP A 388 -23.12 11.42 -3.46
CA ASP A 388 -22.35 12.42 -2.72
C ASP A 388 -20.86 12.05 -2.73
N LEU A 389 -20.52 10.82 -2.34
CA LEU A 389 -19.14 10.32 -2.40
C LEU A 389 -18.59 10.34 -3.84
N ASP A 390 -19.40 9.95 -4.83
CA ASP A 390 -18.99 10.02 -6.24
C ASP A 390 -18.72 11.46 -6.68
N ALA A 391 -19.48 12.44 -6.19
CA ALA A 391 -19.24 13.85 -6.45
C ALA A 391 -17.98 14.37 -5.74
N ARG A 392 -17.72 13.92 -4.51
CA ARG A 392 -16.48 14.21 -3.76
C ARG A 392 -15.26 13.71 -4.52
N ILE A 393 -15.27 12.44 -4.94
CA ILE A 393 -14.20 11.83 -5.73
C ILE A 393 -13.95 12.63 -7.01
N LYS A 394 -15.00 12.99 -7.77
CA LYS A 394 -14.83 13.82 -8.99
C LYS A 394 -14.19 15.18 -8.72
N ARG A 395 -14.50 15.82 -7.59
CA ARG A 395 -13.85 17.07 -7.20
C ARG A 395 -12.37 16.87 -6.85
N VAL A 396 -12.07 15.77 -6.16
CA VAL A 396 -10.70 15.38 -5.84
C VAL A 396 -9.92 15.15 -7.14
N GLU A 397 -10.42 14.32 -8.05
CA GLU A 397 -9.78 14.02 -9.34
C GLU A 397 -9.52 15.29 -10.16
N ALA A 398 -10.49 16.23 -10.19
CA ALA A 398 -10.34 17.52 -10.87
C ALA A 398 -9.27 18.45 -10.25
N SER A 399 -8.79 18.16 -9.04
CA SER A 399 -7.74 18.94 -8.35
C SER A 399 -6.32 18.52 -8.73
N PHE A 400 -6.15 17.40 -9.45
CA PHE A 400 -4.85 16.90 -9.90
C PHE A 400 -4.38 17.58 -11.19
N PRO A 401 -3.09 17.54 -11.54
CA PRO A 401 -2.59 18.00 -12.83
C PRO A 401 -3.26 17.28 -14.02
N GLU A 402 -3.38 17.95 -15.16
CA GLU A 402 -3.99 17.39 -16.38
C GLU A 402 -3.30 16.10 -16.83
N GLU A 403 -1.98 15.98 -16.64
CA GLU A 403 -1.21 14.79 -16.99
C GLU A 403 -1.51 13.59 -16.10
N VAL A 404 -1.98 13.81 -14.86
CA VAL A 404 -2.51 12.74 -14.00
C VAL A 404 -3.94 12.38 -14.42
N GLN A 405 -4.76 13.40 -14.72
CA GLN A 405 -6.17 13.22 -15.10
C GLN A 405 -6.32 12.47 -16.44
N SER A 406 -5.44 12.77 -17.40
CA SER A 406 -5.50 12.25 -18.77
C SER A 406 -4.87 10.86 -18.91
N LEU A 407 -4.13 10.40 -17.90
CA LEU A 407 -3.45 9.11 -17.92
C LEU A 407 -4.43 7.95 -17.82
N LYS A 408 -4.64 7.24 -18.93
CA LYS A 408 -5.41 6.00 -18.97
C LYS A 408 -4.51 4.81 -18.70
N ARG A 409 -4.94 3.92 -17.79
CA ARG A 409 -4.28 2.63 -17.56
C ARG A 409 -4.29 1.82 -18.87
N ARG A 410 -3.11 1.57 -19.44
CA ARG A 410 -2.95 0.64 -20.57
C ARG A 410 -2.75 -0.75 -19.98
N TRP A 411 -3.70 -1.64 -20.25
CA TRP A 411 -3.65 -3.06 -19.90
C TRP A 411 -2.78 -3.83 -20.88
#